data_AF-A0A9W9HCH5-F1
#
_entry.id   AF-A0A9W9HCH5-F1
#
_cell.length_a   1.000
_cell.length_b   1.000
_cell.length_c   1.000
_cell.angle_alpha   90.00
_cell.angle_beta   90.00
_cell.angle_gamma   90.00
#
_symmetry.space_group_name_H-M   'P 1'
#
loop_
_entity.id
_entity.type
_entity.pdbx_description
1 polymer ?
#
loop_
_entity_poly.entity_id
_entity_poly.type
_entity_poly.pdbx_seq_one_letter_code
_entity_poly.pdbx_strand_id
1 'polypeptide(L)'
;MPDSDDDLFATLENEADTLYRDTRIQQLNAELAATKDNHSATATHGSTSLLQNEVYPTLSNDQSVLDFTTSTSRCLVHFAHPDFARCAVMDMRLGELASAHYEVSFARVDVRNTPFIASKLGIQVLPCVIGFKDGVGVDRVVGFEGLDARGFDGVEGFDVRVLEKRLVVKGILLGAKIAGGDEDDDLRESEDSDDGGGGRAFGRQKGRRGIRNANPNVRNRGDDDDDDDWD
;
A
#
# COMPACT_ATOMS: atom_id res chain seq x y z
N MET A 1 64.31 36.11 -23.49
CA MET A 1 63.95 36.57 -22.13
C MET A 1 62.48 36.98 -22.24
N PRO A 2 61.59 36.29 -21.50
CA PRO A 2 60.25 35.92 -21.96
C PRO A 2 59.19 36.99 -21.70
N ASP A 3 58.15 36.91 -22.52
CA ASP A 3 56.72 37.22 -22.30
C ASP A 3 56.36 37.72 -20.89
N SER A 4 56.63 38.99 -20.58
CA SER A 4 56.24 39.57 -19.27
C SER A 4 54.91 40.33 -19.32
N ASP A 5 54.45 40.73 -20.50
CA ASP A 5 53.19 41.45 -20.66
C ASP A 5 52.00 40.52 -20.97
N ASP A 6 52.21 39.45 -21.75
CA ASP A 6 51.16 38.47 -22.07
C ASP A 6 50.82 37.56 -20.87
N ASP A 7 51.81 37.14 -20.09
CA ASP A 7 51.56 36.38 -18.85
C ASP A 7 50.87 37.23 -17.76
N LEU A 8 51.13 38.55 -17.76
CA LEU A 8 50.49 39.50 -16.83
C LEU A 8 49.03 39.77 -17.22
N PHE A 9 48.72 39.87 -18.51
CA PHE A 9 47.34 39.96 -18.99
C PHE A 9 46.55 38.68 -18.73
N ALA A 10 47.15 37.51 -18.92
CA ALA A 10 46.49 36.23 -18.67
C ALA A 10 46.18 35.98 -17.18
N THR A 11 47.03 36.47 -16.26
CA THR A 11 46.75 36.39 -14.81
C THR A 11 45.65 37.36 -14.38
N LEU A 12 45.64 38.60 -14.91
CA LEU A 12 44.58 39.58 -14.64
C LEU A 12 43.22 39.18 -15.22
N GLU A 13 43.19 38.52 -16.38
CA GLU A 13 41.94 38.05 -16.99
C GLU A 13 41.33 36.89 -16.18
N ASN A 14 42.15 35.95 -15.68
CA ASN A 14 41.69 34.89 -14.78
C ASN A 14 41.24 35.40 -13.40
N GLU A 15 41.92 36.40 -12.84
CA GLU A 15 41.55 37.00 -11.55
C GLU A 15 40.25 37.82 -11.67
N ALA A 16 40.08 38.59 -12.75
CA ALA A 16 38.85 39.33 -13.04
C ALA A 16 37.64 38.41 -13.22
N ASP A 17 37.81 37.27 -13.91
CA ASP A 17 36.75 36.28 -14.13
C ASP A 17 36.37 35.54 -12.83
N THR A 18 37.34 35.35 -11.93
CA THR A 18 37.11 34.74 -10.61
C THR A 18 36.40 35.72 -9.66
N LEU A 19 36.84 36.98 -9.63
CA LEU A 19 36.19 38.03 -8.85
C LEU A 19 34.76 38.32 -9.34
N TYR A 20 34.52 38.26 -10.66
CA TYR A 20 33.17 38.38 -11.21
C TYR A 20 32.28 37.19 -10.84
N ARG A 21 32.82 35.96 -10.84
CA ARG A 21 32.08 34.78 -10.37
C ARG A 21 31.75 34.89 -8.89
N ASP A 22 32.72 35.28 -8.05
CA ASP A 22 32.51 35.41 -6.61
C ASP A 22 31.50 36.50 -6.27
N THR A 23 31.56 37.65 -6.94
CA THR A 23 30.57 38.73 -6.77
C THR A 23 29.18 38.32 -7.23
N ARG A 24 29.06 37.58 -8.35
CA ARG A 24 27.78 37.04 -8.83
C ARG A 24 27.19 36.02 -7.85
N ILE A 25 28.02 35.13 -7.29
CA ILE A 25 27.61 34.10 -6.33
C ILE A 25 27.14 34.75 -5.02
N GLN A 26 27.89 35.74 -4.51
CA GLN A 26 27.49 36.45 -3.30
C GLN A 26 26.18 37.23 -3.49
N GLN A 27 25.96 37.85 -4.65
CA GLN A 27 24.72 38.54 -4.96
C GLN A 27 23.52 37.58 -4.96
N LEU A 28 23.64 36.42 -5.61
CA LEU A 28 22.59 35.39 -5.62
C LEU A 28 22.33 34.79 -4.23
N ASN A 29 23.39 34.54 -3.45
CA ASN A 29 23.26 34.04 -2.09
C ASN A 29 22.58 35.05 -1.15
N ALA A 30 22.86 36.34 -1.31
CA ALA A 30 22.19 37.40 -0.56
C ALA A 30 20.70 37.51 -0.93
N GLU A 31 20.34 37.36 -2.21
CA GLU A 31 18.95 37.37 -2.67
C GLU A 31 18.17 36.14 -2.16
N LEU A 32 18.78 34.95 -2.17
CA LEU A 32 18.20 33.73 -1.59
C LEU A 32 18.05 33.81 -0.07
N ALA A 33 19.01 34.41 0.64
CA ALA A 33 18.94 34.60 2.08
C ALA A 33 17.82 35.60 2.46
N ALA A 34 17.73 36.74 1.76
CA ALA A 34 16.70 37.74 2.00
C ALA A 34 15.28 37.21 1.72
N THR A 35 15.12 36.29 0.76
CA THR A 35 13.84 35.64 0.47
C THR A 35 13.48 34.58 1.52
N LYS A 36 14.48 33.99 2.20
CA LYS A 36 14.27 32.97 3.24
C LYS A 36 13.74 33.55 4.56
N ASP A 37 14.07 34.81 4.85
CA ASP A 37 13.67 35.45 6.12
C ASP A 37 12.19 35.93 6.13
N ASN A 38 11.60 36.20 4.96
CA ASN A 38 10.18 36.62 4.86
C ASN A 38 9.20 35.51 4.46
N HIS A 39 9.68 34.28 4.20
CA HIS A 39 8.81 33.12 3.90
C HIS A 39 8.82 32.04 4.99
N SER A 40 9.43 32.32 6.14
CA SER A 40 9.50 31.41 7.30
C SER A 40 8.35 31.57 8.32
N ALA A 41 7.32 32.35 8.00
CA ALA A 41 6.17 32.60 8.89
C ALA A 41 4.81 32.10 8.35
N THR A 42 4.80 31.34 7.26
CA THR A 42 3.63 30.49 6.93
C THR A 42 4.05 29.04 7.12
N ALA A 43 3.98 28.60 8.37
CA ALA A 43 4.03 27.19 8.73
C ALA A 43 2.76 26.51 8.19
N THR A 44 2.73 26.26 6.88
CA THR A 44 1.84 25.28 6.28
C THR A 44 2.34 23.91 6.70
N HIS A 45 1.47 23.14 7.35
CA HIS A 45 1.66 21.74 7.71
C HIS A 45 2.05 20.89 6.48
N GLY A 46 3.35 20.73 6.23
CA GLY A 46 3.82 19.88 5.14
C GLY A 46 5.28 20.08 4.81
N SER A 47 6.17 19.45 5.59
CA SER A 47 7.27 18.65 5.06
C SER A 47 8.20 18.23 6.20
N THR A 48 7.70 17.31 7.02
CA THR A 48 8.57 16.33 7.68
C THR A 48 8.79 15.21 6.66
N SER A 49 9.87 15.21 5.88
CA SER A 49 10.32 13.95 5.26
C SER A 49 11.78 13.98 4.80
N LEU A 50 12.69 13.84 5.77
CA LEU A 50 13.86 13.00 5.57
C LEU A 50 13.57 11.66 6.27
N LEU A 51 12.52 10.96 5.84
CA LEU A 51 12.18 9.63 6.38
C LEU A 51 12.56 8.56 5.35
N GLN A 52 13.71 7.94 5.62
CA GLN A 52 13.96 6.49 5.53
C GLN A 52 12.89 5.68 4.75
N ASN A 53 13.21 5.30 3.51
CA ASN A 53 12.46 4.40 2.62
C ASN A 53 11.01 4.84 2.29
N GLU A 54 10.83 5.61 1.22
CA GLU A 54 9.55 6.25 0.84
C GLU A 54 8.37 5.28 0.67
N VAL A 55 8.65 4.01 0.38
CA VAL A 55 7.62 3.00 0.11
C VAL A 55 6.90 2.55 1.39
N TYR A 56 7.51 2.74 2.57
CA TYR A 56 6.93 2.32 3.84
C TYR A 56 7.37 3.20 5.03
N PRO A 57 6.90 4.46 5.10
CA PRO A 57 7.25 5.41 6.14
C PRO A 57 6.72 5.00 7.52
N THR A 58 7.49 5.35 8.56
CA THR A 58 7.01 5.26 9.96
C THR A 58 6.41 6.60 10.39
N LEU A 59 5.14 6.60 10.76
CA LEU A 59 4.42 7.75 11.27
C LEU A 59 4.59 7.82 12.79
N SER A 60 5.06 8.98 13.26
CA SER A 60 5.42 9.18 14.66
C SER A 60 4.30 9.79 15.51
N ASN A 61 3.27 10.38 14.91
CA ASN A 61 2.29 11.19 15.65
C ASN A 61 0.85 10.80 15.28
N ASP A 62 -0.11 10.92 16.20
CA ASP A 62 -1.52 10.63 15.93
C ASP A 62 -2.09 11.45 14.77
N GLN A 63 -1.71 12.74 14.69
CA GLN A 63 -2.13 13.63 13.60
C GLN A 63 -1.64 13.13 12.24
N SER A 64 -0.39 12.70 12.15
CA SER A 64 0.16 12.17 10.90
C SER A 64 -0.56 10.91 10.42
N VAL A 65 -1.07 10.08 11.34
CA VAL A 65 -1.88 8.91 10.99
C VAL A 65 -3.24 9.33 10.43
N LEU A 66 -3.89 10.31 11.07
CA LEU A 66 -5.17 10.84 10.59
C LEU A 66 -5.03 11.48 9.21
N ASP A 67 -4.02 12.32 9.03
CA ASP A 67 -3.72 12.98 7.76
C ASP A 67 -3.42 11.94 6.67
N PHE A 68 -2.65 10.89 6.99
CA PHE A 68 -2.35 9.81 6.04
C PHE A 68 -3.60 9.02 5.63
N THR A 69 -4.50 8.71 6.57
CA THR A 69 -5.75 7.98 6.28
C THR A 69 -6.78 8.80 5.52
N THR A 70 -6.70 10.13 5.58
CA THR A 70 -7.65 11.05 4.93
C THR A 70 -7.15 11.61 3.61
N SER A 71 -5.82 11.75 3.44
CA SER A 71 -5.20 12.24 2.21
C SER A 71 -5.13 11.18 1.10
N THR A 72 -5.13 9.90 1.46
CA THR A 72 -5.01 8.80 0.51
C THR A 72 -6.32 8.04 0.36
N SER A 73 -6.75 7.76 -0.88
CA SER A 73 -7.95 6.96 -1.14
C SER A 73 -7.87 5.52 -0.65
N ARG A 74 -6.69 4.89 -0.70
CA ARG A 74 -6.48 3.53 -0.19
C ARG A 74 -5.17 3.47 0.57
N CYS A 75 -5.22 3.08 1.83
CA CYS A 75 -4.02 2.95 2.62
C CYS A 75 -4.07 1.79 3.60
N LEU A 76 -2.89 1.27 3.94
CA LEU A 76 -2.70 0.21 4.92
C LEU A 76 -1.81 0.71 6.04
N VAL A 77 -2.35 0.68 7.25
CA VAL A 77 -1.65 1.17 8.44
C VAL A 77 -1.35 -0.02 9.34
N HIS A 78 -0.05 -0.26 9.58
CA HIS A 78 0.43 -1.26 10.50
C HIS A 78 0.71 -0.65 11.87
N PHE A 79 -0.08 -1.05 12.86
CA PHE A 79 0.16 -0.76 14.27
C PHE A 79 1.10 -1.83 14.84
N ALA A 80 2.32 -1.39 15.14
CA ALA A 80 3.44 -2.21 15.55
C ALA A 80 4.01 -1.74 16.88
N HIS A 81 4.79 -2.62 17.51
CA HIS A 81 5.60 -2.27 18.66
C HIS A 81 6.93 -3.04 18.57
N PRO A 82 8.09 -2.38 18.69
CA PRO A 82 9.38 -2.97 18.34
C PRO A 82 9.77 -4.15 19.24
N ASP A 83 9.29 -4.19 20.48
CA ASP A 83 9.61 -5.28 21.42
C ASP A 83 8.92 -6.63 21.05
N PHE A 84 7.97 -6.63 20.13
CA PHE A 84 7.25 -7.85 19.74
C PHE A 84 7.81 -8.43 18.45
N ALA A 85 8.41 -9.63 18.53
CA ALA A 85 8.96 -10.35 17.38
C ALA A 85 7.93 -10.58 16.25
N ARG A 86 6.67 -10.83 16.61
CA ARG A 86 5.55 -10.99 15.66
C ARG A 86 5.30 -9.74 14.82
N CYS A 87 5.51 -8.55 15.40
CA CYS A 87 5.41 -7.30 14.65
C CYS A 87 6.51 -7.20 13.60
N ALA A 88 7.74 -7.61 13.92
CA ALA A 88 8.85 -7.60 12.95
C ALA A 88 8.58 -8.51 11.74
N VAL A 89 7.96 -9.67 11.97
CA VAL A 89 7.55 -10.59 10.89
C VAL A 89 6.50 -9.95 9.99
N MET A 90 5.49 -9.29 10.59
CA MET A 90 4.46 -8.56 9.83
C MET A 90 5.07 -7.41 9.03
N ASP A 91 6.01 -6.67 9.62
CA ASP A 91 6.72 -5.56 8.99
C ASP A 91 7.47 -5.97 7.72
N MET A 92 8.17 -7.11 7.77
CA MET A 92 8.88 -7.67 6.62
C MET A 92 7.92 -8.02 5.47
N ARG A 93 6.78 -8.65 5.79
CA ARG A 93 5.78 -9.03 4.79
C ARG A 93 5.07 -7.84 4.18
N LEU A 94 4.76 -6.82 4.98
CA LEU A 94 4.18 -5.58 4.46
C LEU A 94 5.18 -4.80 3.62
N GLY A 95 6.47 -4.82 3.96
CA GLY A 95 7.53 -4.23 3.13
C GLY A 95 7.60 -4.87 1.75
N GLU A 96 7.53 -6.21 1.67
CA GLU A 96 7.43 -6.94 0.40
C GLU A 96 6.19 -6.51 -0.39
N LEU A 97 5.03 -6.42 0.29
CA LEU A 97 3.76 -6.02 -0.34
C LEU A 97 3.77 -4.57 -0.83
N ALA A 98 4.33 -3.65 -0.06
CA ALA A 98 4.45 -2.24 -0.40
C ALA A 98 5.34 -2.04 -1.64
N SER A 99 6.39 -2.85 -1.79
CA SER A 99 7.22 -2.83 -3.00
C SER A 99 6.51 -3.30 -4.27
N ALA A 100 5.48 -4.13 -4.15
CA ALA A 100 4.70 -4.64 -5.27
C ALA A 100 3.50 -3.73 -5.62
N HIS A 101 2.92 -3.05 -4.63
CA HIS A 101 1.66 -2.31 -4.76
C HIS A 101 1.84 -0.80 -4.57
N TYR A 102 2.23 -0.11 -5.64
CA TYR A 102 2.35 1.35 -5.65
C TYR A 102 1.01 2.10 -5.64
N GLU A 103 -0.12 1.42 -5.89
CA GLU A 103 -1.44 2.07 -5.87
C GLU A 103 -1.98 2.33 -4.46
N VAL A 104 -1.39 1.69 -3.45
CA VAL A 104 -1.85 1.75 -2.07
C VAL A 104 -0.73 2.28 -1.20
N SER A 105 -1.04 3.27 -0.37
CA SER A 105 -0.05 3.83 0.53
C SER A 105 0.08 2.95 1.78
N PHE A 106 1.30 2.50 2.08
CA PHE A 106 1.58 1.73 3.27
C PHE A 106 2.24 2.63 4.32
N ALA A 107 1.88 2.45 5.59
CA ALA A 107 2.53 3.14 6.69
C ALA A 107 2.67 2.25 7.91
N ARG A 108 3.76 2.47 8.65
CA ARG A 108 4.00 1.85 9.95
C ARG A 108 3.76 2.85 11.07
N VAL A 109 3.20 2.41 12.17
CA VAL A 109 2.91 3.25 13.33
C VAL A 109 3.34 2.53 14.60
N ASP A 110 4.11 3.21 15.44
CA ASP A 110 4.38 2.74 16.80
C ASP A 110 3.20 3.10 17.71
N VAL A 111 2.61 2.08 18.33
CA VAL A 111 1.46 2.23 19.24
C VAL A 111 1.80 3.11 20.44
N ARG A 112 3.07 3.15 20.87
CA ARG A 112 3.51 4.02 21.97
C ARG A 112 3.38 5.50 21.65
N ASN A 113 3.55 5.86 20.39
CA ASN A 113 3.50 7.25 19.96
C ASN A 113 2.09 7.68 19.52
N THR A 114 1.17 6.73 19.35
CA THR A 114 -0.20 6.98 18.88
C THR A 114 -1.28 6.34 19.77
N PRO A 115 -1.24 6.60 21.09
CA PRO A 115 -2.16 5.97 22.03
C PRO A 115 -3.62 6.38 21.79
N PHE A 116 -3.86 7.58 21.24
CA PHE A 116 -5.21 8.06 20.96
C PHE A 116 -5.85 7.26 19.83
N ILE A 117 -5.15 7.08 18.71
CA ILE A 117 -5.63 6.28 17.59
C ILE A 117 -5.77 4.81 17.98
N ALA A 118 -4.80 4.25 18.70
CA ALA A 118 -4.86 2.86 19.15
C ALA A 118 -6.08 2.60 20.06
N SER A 119 -6.36 3.49 21.00
CA SER A 119 -7.54 3.42 21.86
C SER A 119 -8.84 3.58 21.07
N LYS A 120 -8.90 4.57 20.17
CA LYS A 120 -10.10 4.86 19.38
C LYS A 120 -10.45 3.72 18.41
N LEU A 121 -9.44 3.07 17.84
CA LEU A 121 -9.59 1.91 16.97
C LEU A 121 -9.74 0.60 17.76
N GLY A 122 -9.65 0.60 19.09
CA GLY A 122 -9.80 -0.59 19.93
C GLY A 122 -8.69 -1.63 19.73
N ILE A 123 -7.45 -1.19 19.50
CA ILE A 123 -6.31 -2.07 19.27
C ILE A 123 -5.83 -2.63 20.62
N GLN A 124 -6.19 -3.88 20.91
CA GLN A 124 -5.78 -4.59 22.14
C GLN A 124 -4.65 -5.60 21.90
N VAL A 125 -4.52 -6.08 20.66
CA VAL A 125 -3.58 -7.15 20.30
C VAL A 125 -2.68 -6.67 19.16
N LEU A 126 -1.38 -6.93 19.29
CA LEU A 126 -0.36 -6.61 18.30
C LEU A 126 0.26 -7.89 17.71
N PRO A 127 0.63 -7.91 16.42
CA PRO A 127 0.48 -6.83 15.43
C PRO A 127 -0.98 -6.57 15.02
N CYS A 128 -1.34 -5.34 14.63
CA CYS A 128 -2.65 -5.04 14.05
C CYS A 128 -2.47 -4.27 12.74
N VAL A 129 -3.13 -4.70 11.66
CA VAL A 129 -3.09 -4.02 10.37
C VAL A 129 -4.51 -3.65 9.99
N ILE A 130 -4.71 -2.40 9.62
CA ILE A 130 -6.01 -1.86 9.24
C ILE A 130 -5.90 -1.27 7.85
N GLY A 131 -6.77 -1.73 6.96
CA GLY A 131 -6.91 -1.17 5.62
C GLY A 131 -8.03 -0.13 5.60
N PHE A 132 -7.70 1.05 5.12
CA PHE A 132 -8.61 2.16 4.96
C PHE A 132 -8.90 2.40 3.47
N LYS A 133 -10.15 2.73 3.19
CA LYS A 133 -10.62 3.21 1.90
C LYS A 133 -11.36 4.52 2.14
N ASP A 134 -10.86 5.61 1.56
CA ASP A 134 -11.41 6.96 1.68
C ASP A 134 -11.69 7.36 3.15
N GLY A 135 -10.73 7.07 4.03
CA GLY A 135 -10.82 7.33 5.48
C GLY A 135 -11.68 6.34 6.28
N VAL A 136 -12.33 5.36 5.64
CA VAL A 136 -13.14 4.33 6.29
C VAL A 136 -12.37 3.02 6.42
N GLY A 137 -12.31 2.44 7.62
CA GLY A 137 -11.66 1.14 7.84
C GLY A 137 -12.48 -0.01 7.25
N VAL A 138 -11.99 -0.65 6.18
CA VAL A 138 -12.69 -1.72 5.45
C VAL A 138 -12.27 -3.12 5.90
N ASP A 139 -10.99 -3.30 6.21
CA ASP A 139 -10.47 -4.57 6.73
C ASP A 139 -9.59 -4.34 7.95
N ARG A 140 -9.58 -5.35 8.82
CA ARG A 140 -8.75 -5.40 10.02
C ARG A 140 -8.20 -6.80 10.16
N VAL A 141 -6.89 -6.88 10.27
CA VAL A 141 -6.15 -8.10 10.58
C VAL A 141 -5.53 -7.92 11.96
N VAL A 142 -5.95 -8.78 12.90
CA VAL A 142 -5.44 -8.79 14.26
C VAL A 142 -4.51 -9.99 14.41
N GLY A 143 -3.27 -9.73 14.82
CA GLY A 143 -2.20 -10.72 14.90
C GLY A 143 -1.96 -11.38 13.54
N PHE A 144 -2.20 -12.69 13.49
CA PHE A 144 -2.15 -13.52 12.29
C PHE A 144 -3.47 -14.24 12.03
N GLU A 145 -4.56 -13.73 12.60
CA GLU A 145 -5.88 -14.33 12.47
C GLU A 145 -6.34 -14.40 11.02
N GLY A 146 -6.59 -15.61 10.52
CA GLY A 146 -6.99 -15.86 9.14
C GLY A 146 -5.84 -15.77 8.13
N LEU A 147 -4.59 -15.70 8.60
CA LEU A 147 -3.38 -15.83 7.77
C LEU A 147 -2.68 -17.19 7.98
N ASP A 148 -3.08 -17.96 8.99
CA ASP A 148 -2.48 -19.24 9.37
C ASP A 148 -3.07 -20.43 8.60
N ALA A 149 -2.83 -20.52 7.29
CA ALA A 149 -3.27 -21.69 6.52
C ALA A 149 -2.65 -23.04 6.98
N ARG A 150 -1.71 -23.02 7.94
CA ARG A 150 -0.94 -24.20 8.39
C ARG A 150 -0.86 -24.40 9.91
N GLY A 151 -1.62 -23.66 10.71
CA GLY A 151 -1.64 -23.83 12.18
C GLY A 151 -0.28 -23.57 12.86
N PHE A 152 0.60 -22.81 12.21
CA PHE A 152 1.88 -22.43 12.77
C PHE A 152 1.66 -21.17 13.62
N ASP A 153 1.93 -21.26 14.92
CA ASP A 153 1.99 -20.09 15.81
C ASP A 153 2.90 -19.07 15.12
N GLY A 154 2.40 -17.86 14.82
CA GLY A 154 2.90 -16.91 13.79
C GLY A 154 4.33 -16.36 13.97
N VAL A 155 5.19 -17.13 14.62
CA VAL A 155 6.63 -16.97 14.84
C VAL A 155 7.44 -17.30 13.58
N GLU A 156 7.04 -18.28 12.76
CA GLU A 156 7.74 -18.58 11.48
C GLU A 156 7.24 -17.73 10.29
N GLY A 157 6.19 -16.94 10.53
CA GLY A 157 5.59 -16.05 9.53
C GLY A 157 4.55 -16.72 8.63
N PHE A 158 3.82 -15.88 7.92
CA PHE A 158 2.73 -16.28 7.04
C PHE A 158 3.07 -15.99 5.58
N ASP A 159 2.29 -16.58 4.67
CA ASP A 159 2.43 -16.37 3.23
C ASP A 159 1.79 -15.03 2.82
N VAL A 160 2.60 -14.12 2.25
CA VAL A 160 2.15 -12.79 1.80
C VAL A 160 1.00 -12.89 0.82
N ARG A 161 0.96 -13.94 0.01
CA ARG A 161 -0.12 -14.18 -0.96
C ARG A 161 -1.49 -14.34 -0.30
N VAL A 162 -1.54 -14.89 0.91
CA VAL A 162 -2.80 -15.04 1.66
C VAL A 162 -3.29 -13.66 2.13
N LEU A 163 -2.39 -12.83 2.64
CA LEU A 163 -2.71 -11.45 3.01
C LEU A 163 -3.12 -10.63 1.78
N GLU A 164 -2.39 -10.74 0.68
CA GLU A 164 -2.69 -10.06 -0.58
C GLU A 164 -4.09 -10.44 -1.08
N LYS A 165 -4.40 -11.73 -1.20
CA LYS A 165 -5.74 -12.21 -1.61
C LYS A 165 -6.84 -11.66 -0.72
N ARG A 166 -6.63 -11.65 0.60
CA ARG A 166 -7.58 -11.07 1.54
C ARG A 166 -7.81 -9.58 1.29
N LEU A 167 -6.74 -8.82 1.09
CA LEU A 167 -6.83 -7.38 0.83
C LEU A 167 -7.46 -7.05 -0.53
N VAL A 168 -7.27 -7.90 -1.54
CA VAL A 168 -7.95 -7.79 -2.84
C VAL A 168 -9.45 -8.06 -2.70
N VAL A 169 -9.85 -9.13 -2.01
CA VAL A 169 -11.28 -9.43 -1.77
C VAL A 169 -11.98 -8.31 -1.01
N LYS A 170 -11.27 -7.62 -0.12
CA LYS A 170 -11.76 -6.47 0.63
C LYS A 170 -11.75 -5.16 -0.18
N GLY A 171 -11.17 -5.16 -1.38
CA GLY A 171 -11.10 -3.99 -2.27
C GLY A 171 -10.11 -2.91 -1.80
N ILE A 172 -9.15 -3.28 -0.94
CA ILE A 172 -8.05 -2.40 -0.50
C ILE A 172 -6.93 -2.41 -1.55
N LEU A 173 -6.56 -3.60 -2.03
CA LEU A 173 -5.70 -3.75 -3.20
C LEU A 173 -6.56 -3.88 -4.46
N LEU A 174 -6.06 -3.37 -5.60
CA LEU A 174 -6.77 -3.44 -6.87
C LEU A 174 -6.65 -4.81 -7.55
N GLY A 175 -5.56 -5.54 -7.29
CA GLY A 175 -5.32 -6.87 -7.83
C GLY A 175 -4.17 -7.56 -7.10
N ALA A 176 -3.92 -8.83 -7.41
CA ALA A 176 -2.74 -9.54 -6.90
C ALA A 176 -1.56 -9.31 -7.85
N LYS A 177 -0.43 -8.83 -7.32
CA LYS A 177 0.79 -8.54 -8.08
C LYS A 177 1.97 -9.42 -7.66
N ILE A 178 1.96 -9.99 -6.46
CA ILE A 178 2.98 -10.94 -6.03
C ILE A 178 2.66 -12.29 -6.67
N ALA A 179 3.21 -12.47 -7.87
CA ALA A 179 2.89 -13.51 -8.85
C ALA A 179 2.47 -14.90 -8.30
N GLY A 180 1.29 -15.32 -8.71
CA GLY A 180 1.15 -16.33 -9.77
C GLY A 180 0.17 -15.75 -10.78
N GLY A 181 0.60 -15.55 -12.03
CA GLY A 181 -0.25 -14.95 -13.06
C GLY A 181 -1.47 -15.81 -13.34
N ASP A 182 -2.64 -15.21 -13.19
CA ASP A 182 -3.84 -15.57 -13.95
C ASP A 182 -4.56 -14.24 -14.21
N GLU A 183 -4.74 -13.99 -15.50
CA GLU A 183 -5.42 -12.84 -16.08
C GLU A 183 -6.89 -12.90 -15.67
N ASP A 184 -7.33 -12.09 -14.71
CA ASP A 184 -8.75 -11.78 -14.51
C ASP A 184 -8.87 -10.31 -14.08
N ASP A 185 -8.57 -9.43 -15.03
CA ASP A 185 -8.99 -8.04 -15.04
C ASP A 185 -10.50 -8.00 -15.31
N ASP A 186 -11.30 -8.12 -14.25
CA ASP A 186 -12.77 -8.13 -14.33
C ASP A 186 -13.38 -7.35 -13.14
N LEU A 187 -12.79 -6.21 -12.77
CA LEU A 187 -13.45 -5.26 -11.87
C LEU A 187 -14.39 -4.37 -12.65
N ARG A 188 -15.62 -4.87 -12.77
CA ARG A 188 -16.83 -4.18 -13.23
C ARG A 188 -16.97 -2.81 -12.54
N GLU A 189 -16.94 -1.75 -13.33
CA GLU A 189 -17.62 -0.49 -13.00
C GLU A 189 -19.11 -0.80 -12.84
N SER A 190 -19.62 -0.64 -11.62
CA SER A 190 -21.05 -0.43 -11.42
C SER A 190 -21.27 1.07 -11.39
N GLU A 191 -21.53 1.64 -12.56
CA GLU A 191 -22.15 2.96 -12.68
C GLU A 191 -23.57 2.84 -12.12
N ASP A 192 -23.74 3.29 -10.88
CA ASP A 192 -25.05 3.51 -10.29
C ASP A 192 -25.60 4.83 -10.85
N SER A 193 -26.53 4.73 -11.79
CA SER A 193 -27.31 5.85 -12.31
C SER A 193 -28.70 5.36 -12.65
N ASP A 194 -29.50 5.19 -11.61
CA ASP A 194 -30.94 4.98 -11.72
C ASP A 194 -31.63 6.36 -11.79
N ASP A 195 -31.80 6.88 -13.01
CA ASP A 195 -32.79 7.92 -13.33
C ASP A 195 -33.81 7.38 -14.34
N GLY A 196 -35.08 7.56 -14.02
CA GLY A 196 -36.19 6.79 -14.57
C GLY A 196 -36.62 7.18 -15.99
N GLY A 197 -37.25 6.22 -16.69
CA GLY A 197 -37.99 6.51 -17.92
C GLY A 197 -38.40 5.25 -18.67
N GLY A 198 -39.71 4.96 -18.71
CA GLY A 198 -40.27 3.71 -19.24
C GLY A 198 -40.09 3.46 -20.74
N GLY A 199 -40.20 2.19 -21.13
CA GLY A 199 -40.24 1.79 -22.55
C GLY A 199 -40.37 0.28 -22.72
N ARG A 200 -41.41 -0.15 -23.42
CA ARG A 200 -41.91 -1.53 -23.53
C ARG A 200 -41.02 -2.47 -24.39
N ALA A 201 -41.01 -3.74 -23.97
CA ALA A 201 -41.04 -4.98 -24.76
C ALA A 201 -39.85 -5.34 -25.67
N PHE A 202 -39.19 -6.48 -25.38
CA PHE A 202 -39.15 -7.66 -26.27
C PHE A 202 -38.63 -8.89 -25.49
N GLY A 203 -39.54 -9.79 -25.14
CA GLY A 203 -39.19 -11.07 -24.53
C GLY A 203 -38.53 -12.00 -25.55
N ARG A 204 -37.34 -12.52 -25.21
CA ARG A 204 -36.73 -13.64 -25.93
C ARG A 204 -36.53 -14.81 -24.96
N GLN A 205 -37.55 -15.66 -24.93
CA GLN A 205 -37.55 -16.95 -24.27
C GLN A 205 -36.89 -17.99 -25.19
N LYS A 206 -35.80 -18.61 -24.74
CA LYS A 206 -35.27 -19.87 -25.29
C LYS A 206 -34.43 -20.50 -24.17
N GLY A 207 -34.64 -21.71 -23.68
CA GLY A 207 -35.30 -22.88 -24.22
C GLY A 207 -34.48 -24.09 -23.72
N ARG A 208 -35.17 -25.10 -23.21
CA ARG A 208 -34.67 -26.23 -22.40
C ARG A 208 -33.82 -27.26 -23.19
N ARG A 209 -32.87 -27.89 -22.47
CA ARG A 209 -32.47 -29.33 -22.37
C ARG A 209 -32.39 -30.27 -23.59
N GLY A 210 -31.30 -31.07 -23.60
CA GLY A 210 -31.12 -32.41 -24.23
C GLY A 210 -30.05 -32.41 -25.35
N ILE A 211 -29.09 -33.34 -25.49
CA ILE A 211 -29.14 -34.81 -25.49
C ILE A 211 -27.73 -35.43 -25.22
N ARG A 212 -27.72 -36.43 -24.35
CA ARG A 212 -26.89 -37.64 -24.19
C ARG A 212 -25.71 -37.89 -25.17
N ASN A 213 -24.57 -38.34 -24.61
CA ASN A 213 -23.90 -39.53 -25.14
C ASN A 213 -23.28 -40.36 -24.01
N ALA A 214 -23.67 -41.64 -23.94
CA ALA A 214 -23.22 -42.63 -22.98
C ALA A 214 -22.20 -43.56 -23.65
N ASN A 215 -21.18 -43.99 -22.91
CA ASN A 215 -20.25 -45.06 -23.29
C ASN A 215 -20.65 -46.36 -22.54
N PRO A 216 -20.95 -47.48 -23.22
CA PRO A 216 -21.44 -48.69 -22.57
C PRO A 216 -20.31 -49.71 -22.39
N ASN A 217 -19.64 -49.73 -21.24
CA ASN A 217 -18.87 -50.92 -20.86
C ASN A 217 -18.54 -51.00 -19.36
N VAL A 218 -19.52 -51.31 -18.50
CA VAL A 218 -19.25 -52.01 -17.24
C VAL A 218 -20.39 -52.99 -16.99
N ARG A 219 -20.03 -54.26 -16.82
CA ARG A 219 -20.94 -55.39 -16.63
C ARG A 219 -21.47 -55.40 -15.19
N ASN A 220 -22.77 -55.65 -15.10
CA ASN A 220 -23.54 -56.07 -13.93
C ASN A 220 -22.88 -57.24 -13.17
N ARG A 221 -22.83 -57.16 -11.83
CA ARG A 221 -22.79 -58.30 -10.90
C ARG A 221 -23.21 -57.86 -9.48
N GLY A 222 -24.32 -58.43 -9.00
CA GLY A 222 -24.77 -58.65 -7.60
C GLY A 222 -25.06 -57.38 -6.78
N ASP A 223 -26.27 -57.11 -6.29
CA ASP A 223 -27.00 -57.83 -5.22
C ASP A 223 -26.06 -58.32 -4.12
N ASP A 224 -26.05 -57.63 -2.97
CA ASP A 224 -26.67 -58.15 -1.75
C ASP A 224 -26.75 -57.04 -0.69
N ASP A 225 -27.90 -56.97 -0.05
CA ASP A 225 -28.20 -56.23 1.17
C ASP A 225 -27.22 -56.64 2.30
N ASP A 226 -26.79 -55.69 3.13
CA ASP A 226 -26.65 -55.94 4.57
C ASP A 226 -26.55 -54.62 5.33
N ASP A 227 -27.52 -54.47 6.22
CA ASP A 227 -27.58 -53.53 7.32
C ASP A 227 -26.36 -53.73 8.23
N ASP A 228 -25.66 -52.65 8.62
CA ASP A 228 -24.81 -52.68 9.81
C ASP A 228 -24.75 -51.28 10.44
N ASP A 229 -25.75 -51.10 11.30
CA ASP A 229 -25.74 -50.41 12.59
C ASP A 229 -24.34 -50.41 13.26
N TRP A 230 -23.79 -49.23 13.56
CA TRP A 230 -22.65 -49.10 14.47
C TRP A 230 -22.90 -47.94 15.44
N ASP A 231 -23.08 -48.33 16.70
CA ASP A 231 -23.08 -47.57 17.96
C ASP A 231 -21.98 -46.49 18.05
#